data_AF-A0A426TUD2-F1
#
_entry.id   AF-A0A426TUD2-F1
#
_cell.length_a   1.000
_cell.length_b   1.000
_cell.length_c   1.000
_cell.angle_alpha   90.00
_cell.angle_beta   90.00
_cell.angle_gamma   90.00
#
_symmetry.space_group_name_H-M   'P 1'
#
loop_
_entity.id
_entity.type
_entity.pdbx_description
1 polymer ?
#
loop_
_entity_poly.entity_id
_entity_poly.type
_entity_poly.pdbx_seq_one_letter_code
_entity_poly.pdbx_strand_id
1 'polypeptide(L)'
;MGHNQIDEHYLGVLSDTLLYPEARQFLDRFLKEYELLPTKQMVGLLTFSRNWGELLRFVKHQEGRDWGNKDHYKQFYAQLRRYLDDAKTGLRIRIKEPLDFIPANLSRNDERARQEQWAGALAHEFVQHLVAAALYHAVGE
;
A
#
# COMPACT_ATOMS: atom_id res chain seq x y z
N MET A 1 -0.29 30.93 -0.90
CA MET A 1 -0.27 29.55 -1.39
C MET A 1 0.04 28.66 -0.20
N GLY A 2 -0.97 28.29 0.58
CA GLY A 2 -0.78 27.69 1.91
C GLY A 2 -1.21 26.23 1.95
N HIS A 3 -0.31 25.38 2.47
CA HIS A 3 -0.53 24.04 3.03
C HIS A 3 -1.01 22.91 2.09
N ASN A 4 -0.16 22.56 1.11
CA ASN A 4 -0.18 21.27 0.43
C ASN A 4 0.72 20.22 1.14
N GLN A 5 1.01 20.40 2.42
CA GLN A 5 1.83 19.47 3.18
C GLN A 5 0.96 18.34 3.74
N ILE A 6 1.53 17.15 3.87
CA ILE A 6 0.90 16.05 4.59
C ILE A 6 0.95 16.41 6.07
N ASP A 7 -0.14 16.21 6.79
CA ASP A 7 -0.11 16.31 8.25
C ASP A 7 0.62 15.08 8.79
N GLU A 8 1.89 15.26 9.17
CA GLU A 8 2.76 14.19 9.67
C GLU A 8 2.22 13.58 10.97
N HIS A 9 1.55 14.37 11.81
CA HIS A 9 0.94 13.86 13.03
C HIS A 9 -0.22 12.91 12.70
N TYR A 10 -1.09 13.33 11.79
CA TYR A 10 -2.23 12.53 11.39
C TYR A 10 -1.80 11.28 10.60
N LEU A 11 -0.76 11.39 9.77
CA LEU A 11 -0.12 10.24 9.11
C LEU A 11 0.42 9.25 10.13
N GLY A 12 1.11 9.71 11.18
CA GLY A 12 1.61 8.86 12.26
C GLY A 12 0.48 8.12 12.99
N VAL A 13 -0.60 8.84 13.34
CA VAL A 13 -1.78 8.22 13.98
C VAL A 13 -2.38 7.14 13.07
N LEU A 14 -2.56 7.40 11.77
CA LEU A 14 -3.07 6.38 10.86
C LEU A 14 -2.08 5.23 10.66
N SER A 15 -0.79 5.51 10.62
CA SER A 15 0.26 4.51 10.50
C SER A 15 0.13 3.47 11.62
N ASP A 16 0.02 3.93 12.86
CA ASP A 16 -0.07 3.07 14.04
C ASP A 16 -1.45 2.41 14.22
N THR A 17 -2.53 3.18 14.06
CA THR A 17 -3.88 2.72 14.45
C THR A 17 -4.62 1.98 13.34
N LEU A 18 -4.23 2.17 12.08
CA LEU A 18 -4.93 1.64 10.92
C LEU A 18 -4.01 0.81 10.03
N LEU A 19 -2.90 1.39 9.56
CA LEU A 19 -2.08 0.78 8.52
C LEU A 19 -1.25 -0.39 9.06
N TYR A 20 -0.69 -0.27 10.28
CA TYR A 20 0.04 -1.37 10.91
C TYR A 20 -0.85 -2.61 11.15
N PRO A 21 -2.03 -2.51 11.79
CA PRO A 21 -2.93 -3.64 11.94
C PRO A 21 -3.37 -4.23 10.59
N GLU A 22 -3.66 -3.39 9.60
CA GLU A 22 -4.07 -3.86 8.27
C GLU A 22 -2.94 -4.60 7.54
N ALA A 23 -1.70 -4.12 7.64
CA ALA A 23 -0.53 -4.77 7.06
C ALA A 23 -0.26 -6.14 7.70
N ARG A 24 -0.38 -6.24 9.03
CA ARG A 24 -0.32 -7.51 9.76
C ARG A 24 -1.40 -8.48 9.29
N GLN A 25 -2.66 -8.03 9.28
CA GLN A 25 -3.77 -8.87 8.84
C GLN A 25 -3.67 -9.28 7.38
N PHE A 26 -3.16 -8.41 6.51
CA PHE A 26 -2.87 -8.74 5.12
C PHE A 26 -1.90 -9.92 5.05
N LEU A 27 -0.78 -9.83 5.77
CA LEU A 27 0.25 -10.86 5.80
C LEU A 27 -0.29 -12.16 6.41
N ASP A 28 -0.96 -12.09 7.56
CA ASP A 28 -1.52 -13.25 8.25
C ASP A 28 -2.54 -13.99 7.40
N ARG A 29 -3.40 -13.27 6.65
CA ARG A 29 -4.34 -13.91 5.71
C ARG A 29 -3.62 -14.57 4.56
N PHE A 30 -2.60 -13.91 4.00
CA PHE A 30 -1.82 -14.49 2.91
C PHE A 30 -1.11 -15.77 3.33
N LEU A 31 -0.48 -15.77 4.52
CA LEU A 31 0.27 -16.90 5.06
C LEU A 31 -0.59 -18.10 5.48
N LYS A 32 -1.92 -17.95 5.58
CA LYS A 32 -2.83 -19.10 5.78
C LYS A 32 -2.89 -20.01 4.57
N GLU A 33 -2.63 -19.48 3.37
CA GLU A 33 -2.83 -20.19 2.11
C GLU A 33 -1.54 -20.31 1.29
N TYR A 34 -0.54 -19.47 1.56
CA TYR A 34 0.64 -19.30 0.71
C TYR A 34 1.92 -19.11 1.50
N GLU A 35 3.04 -19.48 0.89
CA GLU A 35 4.37 -19.21 1.42
C GLU A 35 4.77 -17.74 1.23
N LEU A 36 5.57 -17.22 2.16
CA LEU A 36 6.07 -15.86 2.12
C LEU A 36 6.89 -15.59 0.84
N LEU A 37 6.78 -14.36 0.31
CA LEU A 37 7.65 -13.94 -0.79
C LEU A 37 9.12 -13.86 -0.34
N PRO A 38 10.08 -14.13 -1.25
CA PRO A 38 11.49 -13.90 -0.97
C PRO A 38 11.78 -12.45 -0.60
N THR A 39 12.73 -12.23 0.29
CA THR A 39 13.17 -10.89 0.75
C THR A 39 13.39 -9.89 -0.38
N LYS A 40 13.95 -10.32 -1.52
CA LYS A 40 14.16 -9.45 -2.68
C LYS A 40 12.87 -8.84 -3.24
N GLN A 41 11.74 -9.54 -3.17
CA GLN A 41 10.44 -9.03 -3.60
C GLN A 41 9.94 -7.97 -2.61
N MET A 42 10.12 -8.20 -1.31
CA MET A 42 9.76 -7.27 -0.25
C MET A 42 10.59 -5.97 -0.31
N VAL A 43 11.89 -6.08 -0.54
CA VAL A 43 12.76 -4.91 -0.75
C VAL A 43 12.38 -4.13 -2.02
N GLY A 44 11.99 -4.84 -3.08
CA GLY A 44 11.44 -4.23 -4.30
C GLY A 44 10.20 -3.40 -4.00
N LEU A 45 9.22 -3.97 -3.28
CA LEU A 45 8.02 -3.25 -2.84
C LEU A 45 8.36 -1.96 -2.08
N LEU A 46 9.27 -2.05 -1.11
CA LEU A 46 9.67 -0.88 -0.33
C LEU A 46 10.29 0.20 -1.21
N THR A 47 11.11 -0.18 -2.19
CA THR A 47 11.77 0.75 -3.12
C THR A 47 10.74 1.55 -3.92
N PHE A 48 9.77 0.86 -4.53
CA PHE A 48 8.76 1.50 -5.39
C PHE A 48 7.64 2.19 -4.60
N SER A 49 7.49 1.89 -3.30
CA SER A 49 6.45 2.50 -2.45
C SER A 49 6.63 3.99 -2.18
N ARG A 50 7.80 4.57 -2.48
CA ARG A 50 8.09 6.00 -2.31
C ARG A 50 7.27 6.89 -3.24
N ASN A 51 6.73 6.34 -4.32
CA ASN A 51 5.89 7.05 -5.26
C ASN A 51 4.67 6.20 -5.62
N TRP A 52 3.47 6.77 -5.49
CA TRP A 52 2.21 6.08 -5.78
C TRP A 52 2.16 5.48 -7.18
N GLY A 53 2.52 6.26 -8.20
CA GLY A 53 2.48 5.82 -9.60
C GLY A 53 3.51 4.74 -9.92
N GLU A 54 4.68 4.78 -9.27
CA GLU A 54 5.69 3.72 -9.38
C GLU A 54 5.25 2.44 -8.68
N LEU A 55 4.72 2.55 -7.46
CA LEU A 55 4.18 1.41 -6.71
C LEU A 55 3.09 0.69 -7.50
N LEU A 56 2.09 1.42 -8.01
CA LEU A 56 1.01 0.81 -8.79
C LEU A 56 1.53 0.14 -10.07
N ARG A 57 2.46 0.78 -10.79
CA ARG A 57 3.07 0.18 -11.99
C ARG A 57 3.84 -1.08 -11.64
N PHE A 58 4.63 -1.05 -10.57
CA PHE A 58 5.37 -2.20 -10.09
C PHE A 58 4.44 -3.35 -9.72
N VAL A 59 3.44 -3.11 -8.87
CA VAL A 59 2.48 -4.14 -8.44
C VAL A 59 1.71 -4.72 -9.63
N LYS A 60 1.22 -3.89 -10.55
CA LYS A 60 0.53 -4.35 -11.77
C LYS A 60 1.44 -5.18 -12.67
N HIS A 61 2.71 -4.78 -12.81
CA HIS A 61 3.70 -5.54 -13.56
C HIS A 61 3.98 -6.90 -12.92
N GLN A 62 4.16 -6.94 -11.60
CA GLN A 62 4.42 -8.20 -10.89
C GLN A 62 3.19 -9.12 -10.90
N GLU A 63 1.96 -8.59 -10.81
CA GLU A 63 0.72 -9.37 -10.98
C GLU A 63 0.61 -9.97 -12.39
N GLY A 64 0.97 -9.21 -13.43
CA GLY A 64 0.90 -9.65 -14.82
C GLY A 64 2.06 -10.53 -15.29
N ARG A 65 3.08 -10.72 -14.46
CA ARG A 65 4.27 -11.52 -14.80
C ARG A 65 3.91 -13.02 -14.86
N ASP A 66 4.55 -13.73 -15.79
CA ASP A 66 4.57 -15.18 -15.76
C ASP A 66 5.54 -15.67 -14.67
N TRP A 67 4.97 -16.29 -13.63
CA TRP A 67 5.69 -16.79 -12.47
C TRP A 67 5.98 -18.29 -12.53
N GLY A 68 5.57 -18.99 -13.59
CA GLY A 68 5.66 -20.44 -13.69
C GLY A 68 4.98 -21.12 -12.49
N ASN A 69 5.73 -21.91 -11.72
CA ASN A 69 5.20 -22.62 -10.55
C ASN A 69 5.01 -21.75 -9.29
N LYS A 70 5.21 -20.43 -9.37
CA LYS A 70 5.11 -19.50 -8.24
C LYS A 70 3.84 -18.66 -8.28
N ASP A 71 2.71 -19.30 -8.52
CA ASP A 71 1.40 -18.63 -8.61
C ASP A 71 1.06 -17.81 -7.35
N HIS A 72 1.53 -18.22 -6.18
CA HIS A 72 1.37 -17.46 -4.94
C HIS A 72 1.99 -16.06 -5.00
N TYR A 73 3.03 -15.83 -5.83
CA TYR A 73 3.57 -14.47 -6.03
C TYR A 73 2.56 -13.60 -6.76
N LYS A 74 1.93 -14.12 -7.81
CA LYS A 74 0.83 -13.45 -8.50
C LYS A 74 -0.32 -13.14 -7.54
N GLN A 75 -0.69 -14.10 -6.69
CA GLN A 75 -1.75 -13.90 -5.70
C GLN A 75 -1.41 -12.80 -4.70
N PHE A 76 -0.17 -12.74 -4.21
CA PHE A 76 0.28 -11.65 -3.34
C PHE A 76 0.08 -10.28 -4.01
N TYR A 77 0.58 -10.12 -5.23
CA TYR A 77 0.49 -8.85 -5.95
C TYR A 77 -0.94 -8.49 -6.37
N ALA A 78 -1.78 -9.48 -6.68
CA ALA A 78 -3.19 -9.27 -6.94
C ALA A 78 -3.93 -8.79 -5.67
N GLN A 79 -3.68 -9.41 -4.51
CA GLN A 79 -4.26 -8.98 -3.24
C GLN A 79 -3.78 -7.58 -2.85
N LEU A 80 -2.49 -7.30 -3.00
CA LEU A 80 -1.92 -5.98 -2.73
C LEU A 80 -2.52 -4.92 -3.66
N ARG A 81 -2.67 -5.21 -4.96
CA ARG A 81 -3.30 -4.28 -5.91
C ARG A 81 -4.72 -3.94 -5.49
N ARG A 82 -5.51 -4.95 -5.08
CA ARG A 82 -6.88 -4.73 -4.58
C ARG A 82 -6.87 -3.84 -3.34
N TYR A 83 -5.96 -4.10 -2.40
CA TYR A 83 -5.83 -3.25 -1.21
C TYR A 83 -5.49 -1.79 -1.58
N LEU A 84 -4.64 -1.55 -2.59
CA LEU A 84 -4.23 -0.20 -2.97
C LEU A 84 -5.27 0.55 -3.83
N ASP A 85 -5.74 -0.07 -4.91
CA ASP A 85 -6.38 0.62 -6.05
C ASP A 85 -7.72 -0.02 -6.45
N ASP A 86 -8.33 -0.86 -5.59
CA ASP A 86 -9.71 -1.28 -5.82
C ASP A 86 -10.67 -0.09 -5.78
N ALA A 87 -11.61 -0.03 -6.74
CA ALA A 87 -12.50 1.10 -6.92
C ALA A 87 -13.53 1.27 -5.79
N LYS A 88 -13.76 0.25 -4.98
CA LYS A 88 -14.76 0.25 -3.89
C LYS A 88 -14.13 0.18 -2.51
N THR A 89 -13.05 -0.57 -2.35
CA THR A 89 -12.45 -0.85 -1.03
C THR A 89 -10.98 -0.45 -0.92
N GLY A 90 -10.37 0.03 -2.01
CA GLY A 90 -8.94 0.33 -2.04
C GLY A 90 -8.56 1.52 -1.16
N LEU A 91 -7.30 1.57 -0.75
CA LEU A 91 -6.73 2.69 0.00
C LEU A 91 -6.97 4.02 -0.70
N ARG A 92 -6.89 4.05 -2.04
CA ARG A 92 -7.12 5.27 -2.82
C ARG A 92 -8.51 5.86 -2.64
N ILE A 93 -9.56 5.03 -2.58
CA ILE A 93 -10.93 5.55 -2.37
C ILE A 93 -11.13 5.97 -0.91
N ARG A 94 -10.51 5.24 0.03
CA ARG A 94 -10.56 5.51 1.48
C ARG A 94 -10.07 6.90 1.86
N ILE A 95 -9.14 7.47 1.09
CA ILE A 95 -8.62 8.84 1.26
C ILE A 95 -9.72 9.88 1.13
N LYS A 96 -10.64 9.68 0.18
CA LYS A 96 -11.76 10.59 -0.03
C LYS A 96 -12.87 10.29 0.97
N GLU A 97 -13.24 9.03 1.10
CA GLU A 97 -14.25 8.55 2.05
C GLU A 97 -13.80 7.18 2.55
N PRO A 98 -13.60 6.93 3.86
CA PRO A 98 -14.09 7.69 5.00
C PRO A 98 -13.09 8.67 5.65
N LEU A 99 -11.86 8.81 5.14
CA LEU A 99 -10.82 9.60 5.82
C LEU A 99 -10.93 11.12 5.61
N ASP A 100 -11.71 11.57 4.63
CA ASP A 100 -12.02 12.98 4.33
C ASP A 100 -10.77 13.89 4.19
N PHE A 101 -9.72 13.38 3.53
CA PHE A 101 -8.47 14.12 3.35
C PHE A 101 -8.46 15.11 2.20
N ILE A 102 -9.54 15.16 1.44
CA ILE A 102 -9.69 16.00 0.26
C ILE A 102 -10.66 17.13 0.60
N PRO A 103 -10.17 18.36 0.81
CA PRO A 103 -11.04 19.50 1.07
C PRO A 103 -12.11 19.67 0.00
N ALA A 104 -13.32 20.04 0.42
CA ALA A 104 -14.37 20.46 -0.48
C ALA A 104 -13.93 21.70 -1.29
N ASN A 105 -14.44 21.83 -2.52
CA ASN A 105 -14.23 22.97 -3.43
C ASN A 105 -12.85 23.07 -4.10
N LEU A 106 -12.07 21.99 -4.13
CA LEU A 106 -10.89 21.92 -4.98
C LEU A 106 -11.26 21.79 -6.47
N SER A 107 -10.39 22.27 -7.35
CA SER A 107 -10.49 21.92 -8.77
C SER A 107 -10.27 20.41 -8.93
N ARG A 108 -10.78 19.81 -10.01
CA ARG A 108 -10.56 18.37 -10.28
C ARG A 108 -9.08 18.00 -10.34
N ASN A 109 -8.23 18.91 -10.81
CA ASN A 109 -6.79 18.68 -10.89
C ASN A 109 -6.14 18.71 -9.50
N ASP A 110 -6.55 19.64 -8.64
CA ASP A 110 -6.03 19.76 -7.28
C ASP A 110 -6.52 18.61 -6.39
N GLU A 111 -7.79 18.21 -6.53
CA GLU A 111 -8.34 17.02 -5.87
C GLU A 111 -7.50 15.78 -6.23
N ARG A 112 -7.22 15.57 -7.52
CA ARG A 112 -6.41 14.44 -7.96
C ARG A 112 -4.98 14.51 -7.41
N ALA A 113 -4.34 15.67 -7.46
CA ALA A 113 -2.98 15.84 -6.96
C ALA A 113 -2.90 15.57 -5.46
N ARG A 114 -3.88 16.07 -4.69
CA ARG A 114 -3.97 15.85 -3.24
C ARG A 114 -4.24 14.38 -2.91
N GLN A 115 -5.11 13.73 -3.67
CA GLN A 115 -5.38 12.30 -3.53
C GLN A 115 -4.14 11.45 -3.81
N GLU A 116 -3.40 11.74 -4.88
CA GLU A 116 -2.16 11.03 -5.21
C GLU A 116 -1.08 11.23 -4.15
N GLN A 117 -0.98 12.43 -3.56
CA GLN A 117 -0.07 12.73 -2.47
C GLN A 117 -0.38 11.89 -1.22
N TRP A 118 -1.62 11.89 -0.75
CA TRP A 118 -2.04 11.08 0.40
C TRP A 118 -1.92 9.58 0.12
N ALA A 119 -2.27 9.13 -1.10
CA ALA A 119 -2.14 7.73 -1.49
C ALA A 119 -0.69 7.28 -1.44
N GLY A 120 0.24 8.12 -1.91
CA GLY A 120 1.67 7.85 -1.81
C GLY A 120 2.13 7.65 -0.38
N ALA A 121 1.81 8.57 0.53
CA ALA A 121 2.26 8.48 1.92
C ALA A 121 1.64 7.30 2.66
N LEU A 122 0.32 7.11 2.59
CA LEU A 122 -0.35 6.00 3.26
C LEU A 122 0.09 4.64 2.70
N ALA A 123 0.29 4.53 1.38
CA ALA A 123 0.79 3.30 0.79
C ALA A 123 2.24 3.02 1.19
N HIS A 124 3.07 4.07 1.33
CA HIS A 124 4.44 3.91 1.80
C HIS A 124 4.47 3.35 3.23
N GLU A 125 3.73 3.96 4.16
CA GLU A 125 3.61 3.48 5.55
C GLU A 125 3.09 2.04 5.61
N PHE A 126 2.02 1.73 4.87
CA PHE A 126 1.49 0.36 4.81
C PHE A 126 2.54 -0.64 4.30
N VAL A 127 3.28 -0.31 3.23
CA VAL A 127 4.32 -1.18 2.68
C VAL A 127 5.48 -1.34 3.66
N GLN A 128 5.88 -0.28 4.37
CA GLN A 128 6.90 -0.38 5.42
C GLN A 128 6.47 -1.39 6.50
N HIS A 129 5.25 -1.28 7.02
CA HIS A 129 4.71 -2.22 8.01
C HIS A 129 4.63 -3.65 7.49
N LEU A 130 4.16 -3.83 6.25
CA LEU A 130 4.06 -5.13 5.60
C LEU A 130 5.43 -5.79 5.44
N VAL A 131 6.41 -5.05 4.96
CA VAL A 131 7.79 -5.54 4.78
C VAL A 131 8.43 -5.83 6.13
N ALA A 132 8.26 -4.96 7.13
CA ALA A 132 8.78 -5.20 8.47
C ALA A 132 8.18 -6.48 9.09
N ALA A 133 6.86 -6.68 8.97
CA ALA A 133 6.19 -7.88 9.44
C ALA A 133 6.68 -9.15 8.72
N ALA A 134 6.86 -9.07 7.39
CA ALA A 134 7.40 -10.17 6.59
C ALA A 134 8.84 -10.53 7.00
N LEU A 135 9.70 -9.53 7.21
CA LEU A 135 11.08 -9.76 7.64
C LEU A 135 11.15 -10.33 9.05
N TYR A 136 10.30 -9.85 9.98
CA TYR A 136 10.21 -10.41 11.32
C TYR A 136 9.79 -11.87 11.30
N HIS A 137 8.80 -12.22 10.46
CA HIS A 137 8.38 -13.62 10.28
C HIS A 137 9.52 -14.48 9.74
N ALA A 138 10.27 -14.00 8.73
CA ALA A 138 11.36 -14.74 8.11
C ALA A 138 12.61 -14.94 9.01
N VAL A 139 12.78 -14.15 10.06
CA VAL A 139 13.87 -14.27 11.05
C VAL A 139 13.43 -15.03 12.31
N GLY A 140 12.12 -15.12 12.54
CA GLY A 140 11.53 -15.78 13.72
C GLY A 140 11.32 -17.29 13.59
N GLU A 141 11.62 -17.86 12.42
CA GLU A 141 11.73 -19.31 12.16
C GLU A 141 13.21 -19.74 12.12
#